data_AF-A0A661WHC5-F1
#
_entry.id   AF-A0A661WHC5-F1
#
_cell.length_a   1.000
_cell.length_b   1.000
_cell.length_c   1.000
_cell.angle_alpha   90.00
_cell.angle_beta   90.00
_cell.angle_gamma   90.00
#
_symmetry.space_group_name_H-M   'P 1'
#
loop_
_entity.id
_entity.type
_entity.pdbx_description
1 polymer ?
#
loop_
_entity_poly.entity_id
_entity_poly.type
_entity_poly.pdbx_seq_one_letter_code
_entity_poly.pdbx_strand_id
1 'polypeptide(L)' 'MAKCENCGKTTAFGQSRPWSKKTTKRKFKPNLQKVTVFEDGKKIRKTLCTRCIRTLTKV' A
#
# COMPACT_ATOMS: atom_id res chain seq x y z
N MET A 1 -5.10 -11.04 -2.26
CA MET A 1 -4.96 -9.78 -1.48
C MET A 1 -4.39 -8.72 -2.40
N ALA A 2 -4.92 -7.49 -2.35
CA ALA A 2 -4.33 -6.39 -3.10
C ALA A 2 -2.86 -6.21 -2.67
N LYS A 3 -1.96 -6.21 -3.64
CA LYS A 3 -0.51 -6.03 -3.48
C LYS A 3 -0.11 -4.82 -4.29
N CYS A 4 0.84 -4.06 -3.77
CA CYS A 4 1.49 -3.01 -4.52
C CYS A 4 2.31 -3.62 -5.65
N GLU A 5 2.03 -3.27 -6.90
CA GLU A 5 2.74 -3.82 -8.06
C GLU A 5 4.22 -3.41 -8.11
N ASN A 6 4.55 -2.19 -7.66
CA ASN A 6 5.92 -1.68 -7.64
C ASN A 6 6.74 -2.23 -6.44
N CYS A 7 6.18 -2.12 -5.23
CA CYS A 7 6.90 -2.32 -3.97
C CYS A 7 6.57 -3.63 -3.25
N GLY A 8 5.62 -4.40 -3.77
CA GLY A 8 5.21 -5.68 -3.21
C GLY A 8 4.53 -5.65 -1.84
N LYS A 9 4.22 -4.46 -1.28
CA LYS A 9 3.54 -4.33 0.01
C LYS A 9 2.21 -5.08 0.02
N THR A 10 2.05 -5.90 1.05
CA THR A 10 0.84 -6.68 1.34
C THR A 10 0.31 -6.33 2.74
N THR A 11 -0.83 -6.91 3.11
CA THR A 11 -1.37 -6.76 4.47
C THR A 11 -0.43 -7.43 5.46
N ALA A 12 0.04 -6.69 6.45
CA ALA A 12 0.81 -7.24 7.56
C ALA A 12 -0.11 -7.52 8.75
N PHE A 13 0.31 -8.45 9.61
CA PHE A 13 -0.40 -8.80 10.83
C PHE A 13 0.42 -8.38 12.05
N GLY A 14 -0.26 -7.94 13.09
CA GLY A 14 0.37 -7.72 14.38
C GLY A 14 -0.68 -7.46 15.45
N GLN A 15 -0.34 -6.60 16.41
CA GLN A 15 -1.14 -6.42 17.62
C GLN A 15 -1.43 -4.95 17.92
N SER A 16 -2.61 -4.67 18.46
CA SER A 16 -2.92 -3.40 19.11
C SER A 16 -2.52 -3.50 20.57
N ARG A 17 -1.72 -2.55 21.05
CA ARG A 17 -1.24 -2.47 22.44
C ARG A 17 -1.79 -1.17 23.06
N PRO A 18 -2.99 -1.20 23.67
CA PRO A 18 -3.53 -0.06 24.40
C PRO A 18 -2.80 0.13 25.73
N TRP A 19 -3.06 1.24 26.41
CA TRP A 19 -2.49 1.57 27.73
C TRP A 19 -2.67 0.44 28.77
N SER A 20 -3.81 -0.26 28.73
CA SER A 20 -4.12 -1.39 29.60
C SER A 20 -3.34 -2.68 29.28
N LYS A 21 -2.44 -2.67 28.28
CA LYS A 21 -1.65 -3.81 27.77
C LYS A 21 -2.46 -5.02 27.29
N LYS A 22 -3.80 -4.95 27.28
CA LYS A 22 -4.69 -5.96 26.73
C LYS A 22 -4.52 -6.04 25.22
N THR A 23 -3.88 -7.13 24.79
CA THR A 23 -3.37 -7.24 23.43
C THR A 23 -4.39 -7.87 22.51
N THR A 24 -4.78 -7.16 21.45
CA THR A 24 -5.72 -7.67 20.44
C THR A 24 -5.03 -7.80 19.08
N LYS A 25 -5.43 -8.79 18.28
CA LYS A 25 -4.88 -8.97 16.92
C LYS A 25 -5.36 -7.85 16.01
N ARG A 26 -4.46 -7.24 15.24
CA ARG A 26 -4.76 -6.19 14.25
C ARG A 26 -4.18 -6.55 12.89
N LYS A 27 -4.92 -6.19 11.83
CA LYS A 27 -4.44 -6.24 10.44
C LYS A 27 -3.97 -4.84 10.03
N PHE A 28 -2.74 -4.72 9.56
CA PHE A 28 -2.18 -3.50 8.99
C PHE A 28 -2.37 -3.52 7.48
N LYS A 29 -3.41 -2.83 7.00
CA LYS A 29 -3.69 -2.71 5.57
C LYS A 29 -2.80 -1.60 4.98
N PRO A 30 -1.99 -1.87 3.94
CA PRO A 30 -1.32 -0.80 3.21
C PRO A 30 -2.36 0.05 2.46
N ASN A 31 -2.10 1.35 2.33
CA ASN A 31 -2.94 2.24 1.53
C ASN A 31 -2.61 2.01 0.04
N LEU A 32 -3.35 1.09 -0.57
CA LEU A 32 -3.26 0.73 -1.99
C LEU A 32 -4.36 1.45 -2.74
N GLN A 33 -3.98 2.10 -3.83
CA GLN A 33 -4.87 2.87 -4.69
C GLN A 33 -4.72 2.41 -6.13
N LYS A 34 -5.83 2.43 -6.87
CA LYS A 34 -5.80 2.18 -8.31
C LYS A 34 -5.47 3.49 -9.02
N VAL A 35 -4.37 3.51 -9.74
CA VAL A 35 -3.90 4.70 -10.46
C VAL A 35 -3.58 4.36 -11.91
N THR A 36 -3.74 5.34 -12.78
CA THR A 36 -3.33 5.22 -14.18
C THR A 36 -1.92 5.77 -14.30
N VAL A 37 -0.99 4.93 -14.74
CA VAL A 37 0.42 5.30 -14.97
C VAL A 37 0.69 5.19 -16.46
N PHE A 38 1.51 6.10 -16.99
CA PHE A 38 2.06 5.96 -18.33
C PHE A 38 3.36 5.18 -18.25
N GLU A 39 3.36 3.98 -18.83
CA GLU A 39 4.57 3.20 -19.06
C GLU A 39 4.69 2.96 -20.56
N ASP A 40 5.86 3.25 -21.13
CA ASP A 40 6.18 3.02 -22.55
C ASP A 40 5.14 3.59 -23.53
N GLY A 41 4.64 4.80 -23.24
CA GLY A 41 3.65 5.49 -24.06
C GLY A 41 2.21 4.97 -23.93
N LYS A 42 1.95 3.97 -23.08
CA LYS A 42 0.61 3.40 -22.85
C LYS A 42 0.10 3.75 -21.45
N LYS A 43 -1.19 4.11 -21.37
CA LYS A 43 -1.91 4.28 -20.10
C LYS A 43 -2.28 2.92 -19.54
N ILE A 44 -1.65 2.52 -18.43
CA ILE A 44 -1.92 1.25 -17.74
C ILE A 44 -2.51 1.55 -16.36
N ARG A 45 -3.56 0.81 -15.99
CA ARG A 45 -4.11 0.86 -14.62
C ARG A 45 -3.31 -0.10 -13.75
N LYS A 46 -2.69 0.43 -12.69
CA LYS A 46 -1.91 -0.32 -11.71
C LYS A 46 -2.41 -0.08 -10.30
N THR A 47 -2.26 -1.10 -9.44
CA THR A 47 -2.52 -0.98 -8.00
C THR A 47 -1.21 -0.60 -7.31
N LEU A 48 -1.11 0.66 -6.87
CA LEU A 48 0.10 1.21 -6.29
C LEU A 48 -0.10 1.69 -4.86
N CYS A 49 0.98 1.67 -4.09
CA CYS A 49 0.99 2.22 -2.74
C CYS A 49 1.07 3.75 -2.78
N THR A 50 0.48 4.45 -1.82
CA THR A 50 0.58 5.94 -1.76
C THR A 50 2.01 6.45 -1.71
N ARG A 51 2.93 5.73 -1.05
CA ARG A 51 4.37 6.07 -1.06
C ARG A 51 4.98 6.00 -2.46
N CYS A 52 4.54 5.03 -3.25
CA CYS A 52 5.01 4.76 -4.61
C CYS A 52 4.46 5.83 -5.57
N ILE A 53 3.17 6.16 -5.42
CA ILE A 53 2.51 7.24 -6.16
C ILE A 53 3.24 8.56 -5.90
N ARG A 54 3.56 8.87 -4.64
CA ARG A 54 4.31 10.08 -4.27
C ARG A 54 5.70 10.13 -4.89
N THR A 55 6.38 9.00 -5.04
CA THR A 55 7.68 8.94 -5.72
C THR A 55 7.54 9.19 -7.21
N LEU A 56 6.48 8.66 -7.86
CA LEU A 56 6.22 8.87 -9.29
C LEU A 56 5.90 10.33 -9.63
N THR A 57 5.31 11.09 -8.70
CA THR A 57 4.96 12.50 -8.92
C THR A 57 6.12 13.48 -8.68
N LYS A 58 7.24 13.01 -8.13
CA LYS A 58 8.34 13.88 -7.67
C LYS A 58 9.39 14.14 -8.75
N VAL A 59 8.98 14.08 -10.02
CA VAL A 59 9.81 14.39 -11.20
C VAL A 59 10.38 15.80 -11.09
#